data_AF-A0AAV0H3M3-F1
#
_entry.id   AF-A0AAV0H3M3-F1
#
_cell.length_a   1.000
_cell.length_b   1.000
_cell.length_c   1.000
_cell.angle_alpha   90.00
_cell.angle_beta   90.00
_cell.angle_gamma   90.00
#
_symmetry.space_group_name_H-M   'P 1'
#
loop_
_entity.id
_entity.type
_entity.pdbx_description
1 polymer ?
#
loop_
_entity_poly.entity_id
_entity_poly.type
_entity_poly.pdbx_seq_one_letter_code
_entity_poly.pdbx_strand_id
1 'polypeptide(L)'
;MWGGAIELAILADYYGREIAAYDIQTSRCDLYGQDKKYSERVMLIYDGLHYDALAMSPVAEAPEEFDQTIFLVHRDRTVGPVEGLALNLVKDQQRKRSYTDTANFTLRCGVCQIGVIGQKEDVEHAQATGHVNFQEYK
;
A
#
# COMPACT_ATOMS: atom_id res chain seq x y z
N MET A 1 0.71 -16.33 3.47
CA MET A 1 -0.48 -15.52 3.15
C MET A 1 -0.22 -14.12 3.63
N TRP A 2 -0.49 -13.13 2.78
CA TRP A 2 -0.36 -11.71 3.10
C TRP A 2 -1.78 -11.13 3.16
N GLY A 3 -2.05 -10.26 4.12
CA GLY A 3 -3.35 -9.59 4.22
C GLY A 3 -3.51 -8.52 3.13
N GLY A 4 -4.74 -8.22 2.75
CA GLY A 4 -5.07 -7.20 1.75
C GLY A 4 -6.47 -6.63 1.93
N ALA A 5 -7.18 -6.39 0.83
CA ALA A 5 -8.46 -5.69 0.85
C ALA A 5 -9.52 -6.32 1.77
N ILE A 6 -9.56 -7.65 1.88
CA ILE A 6 -10.52 -8.35 2.77
C ILE A 6 -10.20 -8.06 4.23
N GLU A 7 -8.95 -8.22 4.63
CA GLU A 7 -8.50 -7.95 6.00
C GLU A 7 -8.70 -6.48 6.35
N LEU A 8 -8.39 -5.55 5.44
CA LEU A 8 -8.62 -4.12 5.65
C LEU A 8 -10.11 -3.79 5.85
N ALA A 9 -11.01 -4.42 5.10
CA ALA A 9 -12.45 -4.25 5.31
C ALA A 9 -12.91 -4.75 6.68
N ILE A 10 -12.41 -5.92 7.12
CA ILE A 10 -12.73 -6.49 8.44
C ILE A 10 -12.19 -5.60 9.56
N LEU A 11 -10.95 -5.09 9.43
CA LEU A 11 -10.33 -4.23 10.43
C LEU A 11 -11.03 -2.87 10.52
N ALA A 12 -11.45 -2.29 9.40
CA ALA A 12 -12.23 -1.05 9.39
C ALA A 12 -13.53 -1.20 10.18
N ASP A 13 -14.25 -2.32 9.98
CA ASP A 13 -15.48 -2.63 10.72
C ASP A 13 -15.20 -2.88 12.21
N TYR A 14 -14.20 -3.70 12.52
CA TYR A 14 -13.83 -4.06 13.89
C TYR A 14 -13.42 -2.83 14.74
N TYR A 15 -12.61 -1.94 14.18
CA TYR A 15 -12.15 -0.74 14.89
C TYR A 15 -13.13 0.43 14.81
N GLY A 16 -14.20 0.34 14.01
CA GLY A 16 -15.17 1.42 13.83
C GLY A 16 -14.55 2.67 13.18
N ARG A 17 -13.63 2.49 12.22
CA ARG A 17 -12.85 3.55 11.58
C ARG A 17 -12.73 3.32 10.09
N GLU A 18 -12.67 4.39 9.32
CA GLU A 18 -12.28 4.27 7.91
C GLU A 18 -10.79 3.97 7.78
N ILE A 19 -10.43 3.18 6.78
CA ILE A 19 -9.04 2.96 6.38
C ILE A 19 -8.89 3.44 4.94
N ALA A 20 -8.06 4.45 4.72
CA ALA A 20 -7.69 4.90 3.37
C ALA A 20 -6.36 4.26 2.98
N ALA A 21 -6.37 3.38 1.99
CA ALA A 21 -5.16 2.77 1.44
C ALA A 21 -4.79 3.44 0.11
N TYR A 22 -3.66 4.13 0.10
CA TYR A 22 -3.14 4.80 -1.10
C TYR A 22 -2.17 3.90 -1.85
N ASP A 23 -2.50 3.55 -3.08
CA ASP A 23 -1.65 2.73 -3.95
C ASP A 23 -0.69 3.62 -4.74
N ILE A 24 0.62 3.42 -4.56
CA ILE A 24 1.66 4.23 -5.21
C ILE A 24 1.60 4.07 -6.73
N GLN A 25 1.50 2.84 -7.22
CA GLN A 25 1.58 2.53 -8.64
C GLN A 25 0.49 3.25 -9.44
N THR A 26 -0.74 3.26 -8.92
CA THR A 26 -1.93 3.80 -9.61
C THR A 26 -2.37 5.17 -9.12
N SER A 27 -1.81 5.65 -8.00
CA SER A 27 -2.25 6.86 -7.28
C SER A 27 -3.73 6.84 -6.85
N ARG A 28 -4.37 5.66 -6.81
CA ARG A 28 -5.75 5.52 -6.31
C ARG A 28 -5.76 5.48 -4.79
N CYS A 29 -6.88 5.84 -4.20
CA CYS A 29 -7.15 5.68 -2.77
C CYS A 29 -8.36 4.74 -2.62
N ASP A 30 -8.13 3.59 -2.01
CA ASP A 30 -9.17 2.61 -1.68
C ASP A 30 -9.65 2.89 -0.24
N LEU A 31 -10.91 3.32 -0.11
CA LEU A 31 -11.49 3.73 1.18
C LEU A 31 -12.42 2.64 1.76
N TYR A 32 -11.93 1.94 2.78
CA TYR A 32 -12.65 0.89 3.49
C TYR A 32 -13.51 1.48 4.63
N GLY A 33 -14.75 1.00 4.78
CA GLY A 33 -15.69 1.48 5.81
C GLY A 33 -16.45 2.77 5.45
N GLN A 34 -16.33 3.26 4.21
CA GLN A 34 -16.96 4.53 3.76
C GLN A 34 -18.50 4.55 3.88
N ASP A 35 -19.14 3.40 3.73
CA ASP A 35 -20.59 3.22 3.84
C ASP A 35 -21.09 3.30 5.28
N LYS A 36 -20.21 3.08 6.26
CA LYS A 36 -20.53 3.04 7.70
C LYS A 36 -20.58 4.41 8.36
N LYS A 37 -20.13 5.46 7.65
CA LYS A 37 -20.11 6.85 8.13
C LYS A 37 -19.31 7.03 9.44
N TYR A 38 -18.21 6.30 9.59
CA TYR A 38 -17.30 6.51 10.73
C TYR A 38 -16.80 7.96 10.77
N SER A 39 -16.50 8.43 11.99
CA SER A 39 -16.04 9.79 12.29
C SER A 39 -14.52 9.93 12.28
N GLU A 40 -13.80 8.83 12.14
CA GLU A 40 -12.35 8.75 12.20
C GLU A 40 -11.82 7.93 11.03
N ARG A 41 -10.64 8.30 10.53
CA ARG A 41 -9.95 7.65 9.44
C ARG A 41 -8.47 7.50 9.76
N VAL A 42 -7.92 6.34 9.42
CA VAL A 42 -6.47 6.08 9.38
C VAL A 42 -6.03 5.95 7.92
N MET A 43 -4.74 6.13 7.66
CA MET A 43 -4.20 6.12 6.30
C MET A 43 -3.03 5.14 6.19
N LEU A 44 -2.98 4.42 5.08
CA LEU A 44 -1.93 3.50 4.70
C LEU A 44 -1.39 3.88 3.31
N ILE A 45 -0.13 3.59 3.05
CA ILE A 45 0.45 3.64 1.71
C ILE A 45 0.86 2.23 1.29
N TYR A 46 0.65 1.88 0.02
CA TYR A 46 0.87 0.57 -0.54
C TYR A 46 1.80 0.63 -1.75
N ASP A 47 2.89 -0.12 -1.71
CA ASP A 47 3.92 -0.12 -2.75
C ASP A 47 3.75 -1.25 -3.78
N GLY A 48 2.68 -2.04 -3.72
CA GLY A 48 2.51 -3.22 -4.58
C GLY A 48 2.88 -4.54 -3.90
N LEU A 49 3.52 -4.49 -2.73
CA LEU A 49 3.87 -5.65 -1.89
C LEU A 49 3.62 -5.40 -0.40
N HIS A 50 4.04 -4.25 0.14
CA HIS A 50 3.94 -3.86 1.53
C HIS A 50 2.96 -2.71 1.77
N TYR A 51 2.36 -2.71 2.96
CA TYR A 51 1.64 -1.57 3.51
C TYR A 51 2.47 -0.90 4.60
N ASP A 52 2.59 0.42 4.53
CA ASP A 52 3.13 1.26 5.60
C ASP A 52 2.04 2.20 6.14
N ALA A 53 2.09 2.50 7.45
CA ALA A 53 1.20 3.47 8.06
C ALA A 53 1.62 4.91 7.70
N LEU A 54 0.65 5.77 7.39
CA LEU A 54 0.89 7.20 7.23
C LEU A 54 0.55 7.95 8.51
N ALA A 55 1.48 8.77 8.95
CA ALA A 55 1.33 9.66 10.09
C ALA A 55 1.65 11.11 9.69
N MET A 56 1.09 12.07 10.43
CA MET A 56 1.34 13.49 10.24
C MET A 56 2.07 14.04 11.46
N SER A 57 3.31 14.45 11.25
CA SER A 57 4.09 15.12 12.27
C SER A 57 3.81 16.62 12.28
N PRO A 58 3.61 17.27 13.44
CA PRO A 58 3.30 18.69 13.50
C PRO A 58 4.45 19.56 12.98
N VAL A 59 5.69 19.09 13.10
CA VAL A 59 6.92 19.71 12.56
C VAL A 59 7.95 18.61 12.24
N ALA A 60 8.87 18.88 11.30
CA ALA A 60 9.79 17.86 10.74
C ALA A 60 10.71 17.15 11.75
N GLU A 61 10.95 17.75 12.92
CA GLU A 61 11.82 17.21 13.98
C GLU A 61 11.06 16.96 15.28
N ALA A 62 9.71 16.92 15.24
CA ALA A 62 8.95 16.52 16.41
C ALA A 62 9.21 15.04 16.72
N PRO A 63 9.27 14.65 18.00
CA PRO A 63 9.26 13.25 18.39
C PRO A 63 8.02 12.52 17.85
N GLU A 64 8.17 11.24 17.48
CA GLU A 64 7.09 10.40 16.91
C GLU A 64 5.84 10.32 17.82
N GLU A 65 5.99 10.55 19.13
CA GLU A 65 4.86 10.59 20.08
C GLU A 65 3.86 11.73 19.80
N PHE A 66 4.27 12.74 19.02
CA PHE A 66 3.39 13.83 18.57
C PHE A 66 2.76 13.56 17.21
N ASP A 67 3.09 12.45 16.55
CA ASP A 67 2.56 12.14 15.25
C ASP A 67 1.08 11.76 15.34
N GLN A 68 0.28 12.41 14.50
CA GLN A 68 -1.12 12.08 14.35
C GLN A 68 -1.29 10.94 13.36
N THR A 69 -1.90 9.83 13.80
CA THR A 69 -2.22 8.66 12.96
C THR A 69 -3.72 8.46 12.74
N ILE A 70 -4.55 9.10 13.56
CA ILE A 70 -6.02 9.05 13.48
C ILE A 70 -6.54 10.46 13.17
N PHE A 71 -7.34 10.57 12.12
CA PHE A 71 -7.86 11.84 11.61
C PHE A 71 -9.37 11.90 11.69
N LEU A 72 -9.93 13.06 12.06
CA LEU A 72 -11.38 13.25 12.10
C LEU A 72 -11.92 13.40 10.67
N VAL A 73 -13.02 12.72 10.40
CA VAL A 73 -13.75 12.82 9.13
C VAL A 73 -14.76 13.97 9.24
N HIS A 74 -14.61 14.96 8.38
CA HIS A 74 -15.48 16.12 8.31
C HIS A 74 -16.84 15.81 7.64
N ARG A 75 -17.74 16.80 7.65
CA ARG A 75 -19.09 16.67 7.07
C ARG A 75 -19.07 16.40 5.57
N ASP A 76 -18.03 16.85 4.87
CA ASP A 76 -17.81 16.62 3.44
C ASP A 76 -17.15 15.26 3.14
N ARG A 77 -16.98 14.40 4.16
CA ARG A 77 -16.33 13.08 4.10
C ARG A 77 -14.82 13.12 3.82
N THR A 78 -14.18 14.27 3.95
CA THR A 78 -12.71 14.41 3.89
C THR A 78 -12.09 14.41 5.28
N VAL A 79 -10.77 14.21 5.36
CA VAL A 79 -9.95 14.51 6.55
C VAL A 79 -9.19 15.85 6.41
N GLY A 80 -9.73 16.76 5.61
CA GLY A 80 -9.20 18.11 5.45
C GLY A 80 -7.89 18.15 4.64
N PRO A 81 -6.99 19.12 4.91
CA PRO A 81 -5.77 19.31 4.12
C PRO A 81 -4.82 18.12 4.09
N VAL A 82 -4.90 17.23 5.09
CA VAL A 82 -4.03 16.05 5.21
C VAL A 82 -4.20 15.09 4.04
N GLU A 83 -5.41 14.96 3.48
CA GLU A 83 -5.65 14.16 2.26
C GLU A 83 -4.81 14.63 1.08
N GLY A 84 -4.66 15.95 0.93
CA GLY A 84 -3.84 16.54 -0.13
C GLY A 84 -2.35 16.28 0.08
N LEU A 85 -1.88 16.29 1.34
CA LEU A 85 -0.50 15.95 1.69
C LEU A 85 -0.21 14.46 1.40
N ALA A 86 -1.11 13.56 1.79
CA ALA A 86 -0.99 12.14 1.49
C ALA A 86 -0.94 11.90 -0.03
N LEU A 87 -1.84 12.53 -0.80
CA LEU A 87 -1.84 12.39 -2.26
C LEU A 87 -0.55 12.96 -2.90
N ASN A 88 -0.01 14.05 -2.37
CA ASN A 88 1.26 14.60 -2.86
C ASN A 88 2.44 13.66 -2.59
N LEU A 89 2.48 13.03 -1.43
CA LEU A 89 3.47 12.00 -1.08
C LEU A 89 3.37 10.81 -2.04
N VAL A 90 2.17 10.30 -2.27
CA VAL A 90 1.90 9.18 -3.19
C VAL A 90 2.38 9.51 -4.60
N LYS A 91 2.06 10.70 -5.11
CA LYS A 91 2.54 11.15 -6.44
C LYS A 91 4.06 11.29 -6.49
N ASP A 92 4.70 11.69 -5.40
CA ASP A 92 6.16 11.76 -5.32
C ASP A 92 6.81 10.38 -5.36
N GLN A 93 6.28 9.42 -4.58
CA GLN A 93 6.74 8.03 -4.61
C GLN A 93 6.49 7.37 -5.97
N GLN A 94 5.35 7.68 -6.61
CA GLN A 94 5.05 7.18 -7.95
C GLN A 94 6.06 7.70 -8.98
N ARG A 95 6.39 9.01 -8.95
CA ARG A 95 7.42 9.59 -9.83
C ARG A 95 8.79 8.96 -9.61
N LYS A 96 9.12 8.64 -8.36
CA LYS A 96 10.36 7.94 -7.99
C LYS A 96 10.35 6.45 -8.35
N ARG A 97 9.20 5.91 -8.78
CA ARG A 97 8.96 4.48 -9.00
C ARG A 97 9.29 3.65 -7.75
N SER A 98 8.97 4.20 -6.57
CA SER A 98 9.09 3.50 -5.28
C SER A 98 7.92 2.54 -5.07
N TYR A 99 7.75 1.60 -5.99
CA TYR A 99 6.72 0.56 -5.94
C TYR A 99 7.20 -0.68 -6.71
N THR A 100 6.67 -1.84 -6.34
CA THR A 100 6.91 -3.14 -6.97
C THR A 100 5.74 -3.46 -7.88
N ASP A 101 5.97 -3.43 -9.19
CA ASP A 101 4.98 -3.87 -10.18
C ASP A 101 4.97 -5.40 -10.28
N THR A 102 4.24 -6.06 -9.39
CA THR A 102 4.14 -7.52 -9.35
C THR A 102 3.52 -8.13 -10.62
N ALA A 103 2.92 -7.32 -11.50
CA ALA A 103 2.43 -7.79 -12.79
C ALA A 103 3.55 -7.85 -13.87
N ASN A 104 4.56 -6.97 -13.80
CA ASN A 104 5.53 -6.78 -14.88
C ASN A 104 7.01 -6.85 -14.45
N PHE A 105 7.30 -7.06 -13.17
CA PHE A 105 8.68 -7.17 -12.68
C PHE A 105 9.42 -8.35 -13.32
N THR A 106 10.70 -8.14 -13.61
CA THR A 106 11.57 -9.16 -14.20
C THR A 106 12.29 -9.92 -13.10
N LEU A 107 12.03 -11.22 -13.04
CA LEU A 107 12.63 -12.14 -12.10
C LEU A 107 13.58 -13.10 -12.80
N ARG A 108 14.71 -13.40 -12.18
CA ARG A 108 15.63 -14.45 -12.63
C ARG A 108 15.58 -15.61 -11.64
N CYS A 109 15.37 -16.80 -12.17
CA CYS A 109 15.51 -18.03 -11.39
C CYS A 109 16.98 -18.21 -11.00
N GLY A 110 17.28 -18.27 -9.70
CA GLY A 110 18.61 -18.50 -9.17
C GLY A 110 19.18 -19.89 -9.43
N VAL A 111 18.33 -20.85 -9.85
CA VAL A 111 18.75 -22.23 -10.14
C VAL A 111 19.11 -22.41 -11.61
N CYS A 112 18.21 -22.05 -12.52
CA CYS A 112 18.39 -22.28 -13.97
C CYS A 112 18.66 -21.01 -14.79
N GLN A 113 18.69 -19.84 -14.16
CA GLN A 113 19.00 -18.54 -14.76
C GLN A 113 17.99 -18.05 -15.82
N ILE A 114 16.86 -18.75 -16.00
CA ILE A 114 15.75 -18.31 -16.86
C ILE A 114 15.13 -17.04 -16.26
N GLY A 115 14.93 -16.04 -17.12
CA GLY A 115 14.16 -14.84 -16.80
C GLY A 115 12.67 -15.09 -17.00
N VAL A 116 11.85 -14.63 -16.06
CA VAL A 116 10.39 -14.68 -16.09
C VAL A 116 9.84 -13.29 -15.78
N ILE A 117 8.66 -12.98 -16.30
CA ILE A 117 8.01 -11.67 -16.17
C ILE A 117 6.74 -11.81 -15.34
N GLY A 118 6.70 -11.09 -14.22
CA GLY A 118 5.55 -11.04 -13.35
C GLY A 118 5.32 -12.32 -12.54
N GLN A 119 4.39 -12.22 -11.58
CA GLN A 119 4.09 -13.29 -10.65
C GLN A 119 3.48 -14.52 -11.35
N LYS A 120 2.80 -14.32 -12.49
CA LYS A 120 2.18 -15.42 -13.23
C LYS A 120 3.24 -16.37 -13.79
N GLU A 121 4.22 -15.84 -14.52
CA GLU A 121 5.29 -16.66 -15.11
C GLU A 121 6.20 -17.26 -14.03
N ASP A 122 6.41 -16.55 -12.93
CA ASP A 122 7.11 -17.05 -11.73
C ASP A 122 6.46 -18.33 -11.19
N VAL A 123 5.14 -18.29 -10.95
CA VAL A 123 4.38 -19.45 -10.47
C VAL A 123 4.38 -20.60 -11.48
N GLU A 124 4.19 -20.30 -12.76
CA GLU A 124 4.24 -21.32 -13.82
C GLU A 124 5.63 -21.99 -13.90
N HIS A 125 6.71 -21.21 -13.78
CA HIS A 125 8.08 -21.72 -13.73
C HIS A 125 8.32 -22.60 -12.52
N ALA A 126 7.91 -22.15 -11.33
CA ALA A 126 8.06 -22.90 -10.10
C ALA A 126 7.30 -24.23 -10.14
N GLN A 127 6.09 -24.24 -10.72
CA GLN A 127 5.30 -25.46 -10.89
C GLN A 127 5.93 -26.42 -11.89
N ALA A 128 6.46 -25.93 -13.01
CA ALA A 128 7.05 -26.76 -14.05
C ALA A 128 8.42 -27.35 -13.66
N THR A 129 9.20 -26.61 -12.87
CA THR A 129 10.62 -26.94 -12.59
C THR A 129 10.90 -27.32 -11.14
N GLY A 130 10.03 -26.96 -10.20
CA GLY A 130 10.29 -27.06 -8.76
C GLY A 130 11.24 -25.97 -8.22
N HIS A 131 11.67 -25.01 -9.04
CA HIS A 131 12.53 -23.91 -8.58
C HIS A 131 11.71 -22.82 -7.89
N VAL A 132 12.12 -22.40 -6.69
CA VAL A 132 11.44 -21.34 -5.91
C VAL A 132 12.36 -20.18 -5.52
N ASN A 133 13.62 -20.21 -5.96
CA ASN A 133 14.59 -19.15 -5.70
C ASN A 133 14.58 -18.15 -6.86
N PHE A 134 13.87 -17.04 -6.69
CA PHE A 134 13.78 -15.97 -7.69
C PHE A 134 14.35 -14.67 -7.12
N GLN A 135 15.06 -13.94 -7.97
CA GLN A 135 15.61 -12.63 -7.64
C GLN A 135 15.17 -11.62 -8.69
N GLU A 136 14.66 -10.48 -8.24
CA GLU A 136 14.38 -9.36 -9.13
C GLU A 136 15.69 -8.82 -9.69
N TYR A 137 15.72 -8.53 -10.99
CA TYR A 137 16.85 -7.92 -11.65
C TYR A 137 16.38 -6.81 -12.59
N LYS A 138 17.24 -5.80 -12.79
CA LYS A 138 17.03 -4.67 -13.70
C LYS A 138 17.99 -4.77 -14.88
#